data_AF-A0A2M8PIC4-F1
#
_entry.id   AF-A0A2M8PIC4-F1
#
_cell.length_a   1.000
_cell.length_b   1.000
_cell.length_c   1.000
_cell.angle_alpha   90.00
_cell.angle_beta   90.00
_cell.angle_gamma   90.00
#
_symmetry.space_group_name_H-M   'P 1'
#
loop_
_entity.id
_entity.type
_entity.pdbx_description
1 polymer ?
#
loop_
_entity_poly.entity_id
_entity_poly.type
_entity_poly.pdbx_seq_one_letter_code
_entity_poly.pdbx_strand_id
1 'polypeptide(L)'
;MTSSTAPSATAESAVTRQVIVRLDDRMRLIAAVLAATNYPEKSQEQRKHGTHAHARATRKWLIDFMSHPAVHAAQALLDQGMPPKAFFAYALRLSFPALEADLPQPRWIPPRWHEHLRHFYEQTRLAEWWENESPHWQTAVRHLRETFANVDLYAFLEPFVGRVAETLVFMPNICYPSDQTIGLQVGGELVVIMPPPIAWGDSAPWPYKDDPALAYRSALAEYGALLMNAYLQQHADVVASISDRPLPIVEDQYAARRPSWHSQFIGVFVASITALFLEDSVSALEARSFTQYMQKVEHLTALPTAVSVIRRYLEDYRSGRYASFAEFIPKLPNLLKVGKTISAL
;
A
#
# COMPACT_ATOMS: atom_id res chain seq x y z
N MET A 1 -6.11 4.15 -63.88
CA MET A 1 -6.69 4.83 -62.70
C MET A 1 -7.34 3.78 -61.82
N THR A 2 -6.62 3.28 -60.81
CA THR A 2 -7.19 2.47 -59.73
C THR A 2 -6.23 2.60 -58.55
N SER A 3 -6.44 3.62 -57.72
CA SER A 3 -5.72 3.77 -56.45
C SER A 3 -6.30 2.79 -55.44
N SER A 4 -5.47 1.83 -55.01
CA SER A 4 -5.73 1.00 -53.84
C SER A 4 -5.30 1.79 -52.60
N THR A 5 -6.27 2.34 -51.87
CA THR A 5 -6.08 2.89 -50.53
C THR A 5 -6.19 1.73 -49.53
N ALA A 6 -5.07 1.37 -48.91
CA ALA A 6 -5.06 0.49 -47.74
C ALA A 6 -5.79 1.18 -46.57
N PRO A 7 -6.60 0.46 -45.78
CA PRO A 7 -7.22 1.03 -44.60
C PRO A 7 -6.15 1.26 -43.52
N SER A 8 -6.00 2.54 -43.19
CA SER A 8 -5.32 3.08 -42.00
C SER A 8 -5.66 2.26 -40.76
N ALA A 9 -4.63 1.71 -40.10
CA ALA A 9 -4.73 1.12 -38.78
C ALA A 9 -5.41 2.13 -37.84
N THR A 10 -6.60 1.79 -37.38
CA THR A 10 -7.28 2.47 -36.29
C THR A 10 -6.38 2.43 -35.06
N ALA A 11 -5.91 3.59 -34.63
CA ALA A 11 -5.37 3.76 -33.30
C ALA A 11 -6.45 3.32 -32.29
N GLU A 12 -6.29 2.13 -31.72
CA GLU A 12 -6.96 1.77 -30.48
C GLU A 12 -6.59 2.87 -29.49
N SER A 13 -7.58 3.67 -29.07
CA SER A 13 -7.39 4.54 -27.92
C SER A 13 -7.00 3.63 -26.76
N ALA A 14 -5.73 3.63 -26.38
CA ALA A 14 -5.26 2.87 -25.23
C ALA A 14 -6.12 3.29 -24.05
N VAL A 15 -7.01 2.41 -23.60
CA VAL A 15 -7.85 2.67 -22.44
C VAL A 15 -6.90 2.89 -21.28
N THR A 16 -6.82 4.13 -20.78
CA THR A 16 -5.99 4.49 -19.64
C THR A 16 -6.41 3.61 -18.47
N ARG A 17 -5.53 2.69 -18.05
CA ARG A 17 -5.79 1.84 -16.89
C ARG A 17 -5.76 2.72 -15.65
N GLN A 18 -6.80 2.61 -14.83
CA GLN A 18 -6.91 3.39 -13.60
C GLN A 18 -6.88 2.49 -12.37
N VAL A 19 -6.58 3.09 -11.21
CA VAL A 19 -6.71 2.43 -9.92
C VAL A 19 -8.19 2.18 -9.64
N ILE A 20 -8.55 0.92 -9.38
CA ILE A 20 -9.94 0.56 -9.06
C ILE A 20 -10.18 0.81 -7.58
N VAL A 21 -11.02 1.79 -7.26
CA VAL A 21 -11.44 2.02 -5.88
C VAL A 21 -12.75 1.26 -5.61
N ARG A 22 -12.69 0.27 -4.72
CA ARG A 22 -13.84 -0.57 -4.36
C ARG A 22 -13.80 -1.05 -2.91
N LEU A 23 -14.95 -1.50 -2.42
CA LEU A 23 -15.06 -2.24 -1.18
C LEU A 23 -14.89 -3.73 -1.45
N ASP A 24 -14.42 -4.46 -0.44
CA ASP A 24 -14.35 -5.91 -0.43
C ASP A 24 -14.80 -6.44 0.93
N ASP A 25 -15.85 -7.24 0.93
CA ASP A 25 -16.53 -7.68 2.15
C ASP A 25 -15.72 -8.68 2.95
N ARG A 26 -14.79 -9.38 2.30
CA ARG A 26 -13.81 -10.24 2.97
C ARG A 26 -12.90 -9.39 3.85
N MET A 27 -12.51 -8.21 3.37
CA MET A 27 -11.70 -7.26 4.14
C MET A 27 -12.53 -6.59 5.24
N ARG A 28 -13.78 -6.19 4.96
CA ARG A 28 -14.70 -5.65 5.98
C ARG A 28 -14.96 -6.66 7.10
N LEU A 29 -15.04 -7.95 6.78
CA LEU A 29 -15.17 -9.04 7.76
C LEU A 29 -13.95 -9.13 8.67
N ILE A 30 -12.73 -9.13 8.13
CA ILE A 30 -11.52 -9.15 8.95
C ILE A 30 -11.42 -7.89 9.82
N ALA A 31 -11.76 -6.73 9.27
CA ALA A 31 -11.80 -5.49 10.05
C ALA A 31 -12.78 -5.57 11.23
N ALA A 32 -13.95 -6.19 11.04
CA ALA A 32 -14.92 -6.44 12.10
C ALA A 32 -14.41 -7.46 13.13
N VAL A 33 -13.74 -8.54 12.70
CA VAL A 33 -13.11 -9.51 13.61
C VAL A 33 -12.04 -8.81 14.46
N LEU A 34 -11.17 -7.99 13.86
CA LEU A 34 -10.18 -7.20 14.60
C LEU A 34 -10.85 -6.25 15.60
N ALA A 35 -11.98 -5.63 15.26
CA ALA A 35 -12.73 -4.76 16.17
C ALA A 35 -13.22 -5.48 17.45
N ALA A 36 -13.39 -6.80 17.39
CA ALA A 36 -13.83 -7.63 18.51
C ALA A 36 -12.66 -8.25 19.32
N THR A 37 -11.41 -8.07 18.88
CA THR A 37 -10.20 -8.48 19.62
C THR A 37 -9.68 -7.36 20.53
N ASN A 38 -8.51 -7.55 21.15
CA ASN A 38 -7.76 -6.47 21.83
C ASN A 38 -6.88 -5.62 20.88
N TYR A 39 -6.97 -5.84 19.56
CA TYR A 39 -6.26 -5.01 18.57
C TYR A 39 -6.56 -3.50 18.73
N PRO A 40 -7.82 -3.06 18.93
CA PRO A 40 -8.13 -1.64 19.10
C PRO A 40 -7.35 -0.99 20.25
N GLU A 41 -7.23 -1.64 21.39
CA GLU A 41 -6.45 -1.16 22.55
C GLU A 41 -4.96 -1.08 22.20
N LYS A 42 -4.39 -2.18 21.68
CA LYS A 42 -2.97 -2.26 21.34
C LYS A 42 -2.58 -1.21 20.29
N SER A 43 -3.45 -0.96 19.32
CA SER A 43 -3.26 0.08 18.30
C SER A 43 -3.20 1.49 18.93
N GLN A 44 -4.06 1.78 19.92
CA GLN A 44 -4.07 3.05 20.63
C GLN A 44 -2.86 3.22 21.58
N GLU A 45 -2.36 2.13 22.15
CA GLU A 45 -1.12 2.12 22.95
C GLU A 45 0.11 2.43 22.07
N GLN A 46 0.15 1.91 20.84
CA GLN A 46 1.24 2.17 19.89
C GLN A 46 1.20 3.60 19.37
N ARG A 47 0.02 4.08 18.99
CA ARG A 47 -0.18 5.44 18.47
C ARG A 47 -1.56 5.93 18.86
N LYS A 48 -1.64 6.88 19.79
CA LYS A 48 -2.93 7.52 20.12
C LYS A 48 -3.48 8.28 18.92
N HIS A 49 -4.73 8.02 18.57
CA HIS A 49 -5.43 8.69 17.47
C HIS A 49 -6.94 8.56 17.62
N GLY A 50 -7.70 9.55 17.15
CA GLY A 50 -9.14 9.41 17.06
C GLY A 50 -9.54 8.32 16.07
N THR A 51 -10.46 7.45 16.50
CA THR A 51 -11.03 6.39 15.65
C THR A 51 -12.19 6.93 14.81
N HIS A 52 -12.50 6.28 13.69
CA HIS A 52 -13.70 6.63 12.92
C HIS A 52 -14.97 6.22 13.68
N ALA A 53 -16.08 6.94 13.48
CA ALA A 53 -17.36 6.63 14.14
C ALA A 53 -17.84 5.20 13.84
N HIS A 54 -17.74 4.78 12.57
CA HIS A 54 -18.03 3.41 12.14
C HIS A 54 -17.22 2.34 12.90
N ALA A 55 -15.93 2.58 13.16
CA ALA A 55 -15.08 1.64 13.89
C ALA A 55 -15.58 1.44 15.33
N ARG A 56 -15.92 2.54 16.03
CA ARG A 56 -16.50 2.48 17.38
C ARG A 56 -17.86 1.82 17.39
N ALA A 57 -18.72 2.14 16.42
CA ALA A 57 -20.05 1.57 16.29
C ALA A 57 -19.99 0.07 16.01
N THR A 58 -19.08 -0.37 15.14
CA THR A 58 -18.81 -1.79 14.85
C THR A 58 -18.35 -2.53 16.10
N ARG A 59 -17.45 -1.95 16.89
CA ARG A 59 -17.04 -2.55 18.16
C ARG A 59 -18.21 -2.70 19.14
N LYS A 60 -19.06 -1.68 19.24
CA LYS A 60 -20.28 -1.73 20.07
C LYS A 60 -21.26 -2.80 19.56
N TRP A 61 -21.42 -2.92 18.25
CA TRP A 61 -22.27 -3.94 17.62
C TRP A 61 -21.81 -5.37 17.95
N LEU A 62 -20.51 -5.57 18.11
CA LEU A 62 -19.89 -6.89 18.31
C LEU A 62 -19.61 -7.22 19.78
N ILE A 63 -20.08 -6.43 20.74
CA ILE A 63 -19.72 -6.57 22.16
C ILE A 63 -20.06 -7.95 22.72
N ASP A 64 -21.20 -8.53 22.33
CA ASP A 64 -21.65 -9.85 22.78
C ASP A 64 -20.96 -11.01 22.05
N PHE A 65 -20.14 -10.72 21.03
CA PHE A 65 -19.46 -11.70 20.17
C PHE A 65 -17.94 -11.73 20.38
N MET A 66 -17.41 -11.02 21.38
CA MET A 66 -15.97 -11.00 21.67
C MET A 66 -15.39 -12.38 22.04
N SER A 67 -16.22 -13.30 22.53
CA SER A 67 -15.87 -14.69 22.84
C SER A 67 -16.14 -15.66 21.68
N HIS A 68 -16.48 -15.16 20.50
CA HIS A 68 -16.76 -16.03 19.36
C HIS A 68 -15.50 -16.80 18.92
N PRO A 69 -15.57 -18.08 18.51
CA PRO A 69 -14.40 -18.86 18.08
C PRO A 69 -13.53 -18.18 17.01
N ALA A 70 -14.14 -17.47 16.07
CA ALA A 70 -13.41 -16.69 15.06
C ALA A 70 -12.54 -15.57 15.66
N VAL A 71 -13.05 -14.89 16.70
CA VAL A 71 -12.38 -13.80 17.41
C VAL A 71 -11.28 -14.35 18.30
N HIS A 72 -11.53 -15.44 19.04
CA HIS A 72 -10.51 -16.12 19.83
C HIS A 72 -9.34 -16.61 18.98
N ALA A 73 -9.62 -17.21 17.83
CA ALA A 73 -8.59 -17.64 16.89
C ALA A 73 -7.75 -16.45 16.39
N ALA A 74 -8.40 -15.33 16.04
CA ALA A 74 -7.70 -14.12 15.63
C ALA A 74 -6.85 -13.53 16.79
N GLN A 75 -7.40 -13.48 18.00
CA GLN A 75 -6.72 -13.02 19.21
C GLN A 75 -5.46 -13.85 19.49
N ALA A 76 -5.56 -15.18 19.45
CA ALA A 76 -4.44 -16.07 19.68
C ALA A 76 -3.31 -15.87 18.65
N LEU A 77 -3.67 -15.62 17.38
CA LEU A 77 -2.69 -15.30 16.33
C LEU A 77 -2.04 -13.92 16.57
N LEU A 78 -2.81 -12.91 16.97
CA LEU A 78 -2.27 -11.58 17.31
C LEU A 78 -1.31 -11.65 18.50
N ASP A 79 -1.63 -12.45 19.52
CA ASP A 79 -0.75 -12.64 20.69
C ASP A 79 0.54 -13.41 20.35
N GLN A 80 0.52 -14.20 19.27
CA GLN A 80 1.73 -14.81 18.67
C GLN A 80 2.50 -13.84 17.74
N GLY A 81 2.08 -12.59 17.63
CA GLY A 81 2.73 -11.58 16.79
C GLY A 81 2.38 -11.67 15.31
N MET A 82 1.30 -12.39 14.94
CA MET A 82 0.84 -12.41 13.54
C MET A 82 0.39 -11.00 13.12
N PRO A 83 0.92 -10.43 12.03
CA PRO A 83 0.55 -9.08 11.62
C PRO A 83 -0.86 -9.05 11.00
N PRO A 84 -1.63 -7.94 11.17
CA PRO A 84 -2.95 -7.76 10.55
C PRO A 84 -2.99 -8.11 9.06
N LYS A 85 -1.94 -7.74 8.32
CA LYS A 85 -1.75 -8.07 6.91
C LYS A 85 -1.99 -9.56 6.58
N ALA A 86 -1.58 -10.48 7.45
CA ALA A 86 -1.76 -11.92 7.22
C ALA A 86 -3.24 -12.34 7.22
N PHE A 87 -4.06 -11.75 8.10
CA PHE A 87 -5.49 -12.03 8.18
C PHE A 87 -6.23 -11.55 6.93
N PHE A 88 -5.90 -10.34 6.43
CA PHE A 88 -6.45 -9.83 5.17
C PHE A 88 -5.99 -10.66 3.97
N ALA A 89 -4.70 -11.03 3.91
CA ALA A 89 -4.16 -11.91 2.86
C ALA A 89 -4.91 -13.25 2.81
N TYR A 90 -5.23 -13.80 3.98
CA TYR A 90 -6.01 -15.03 4.06
C TYR A 90 -7.43 -14.85 3.55
N ALA A 91 -8.15 -13.84 4.06
CA ALA A 91 -9.55 -13.63 3.71
C ALA A 91 -9.74 -13.42 2.20
N LEU A 92 -8.79 -12.81 1.50
CA LEU A 92 -8.85 -12.63 0.05
C LEU A 92 -8.70 -13.91 -0.77
N ARG A 93 -8.28 -15.02 -0.14
CA ARG A 93 -8.28 -16.36 -0.74
C ARG A 93 -9.59 -17.12 -0.53
N LEU A 94 -10.55 -16.51 0.17
CA LEU A 94 -11.85 -17.10 0.41
C LEU A 94 -12.85 -16.64 -0.63
N SER A 95 -13.79 -17.51 -0.97
CA SER A 95 -15.00 -17.11 -1.68
C SER A 95 -15.87 -16.22 -0.78
N PHE A 96 -16.77 -15.45 -1.36
CA PHE A 96 -17.72 -14.64 -0.58
C PHE A 96 -19.11 -14.74 -1.22
N PRO A 97 -20.20 -14.91 -0.45
CA PRO A 97 -20.28 -14.89 1.02
C PRO A 97 -20.00 -16.25 1.69
N ALA A 98 -19.81 -17.33 0.93
CA ALA A 98 -19.71 -18.69 1.48
C ALA A 98 -18.42 -18.96 2.29
N LEU A 99 -17.38 -18.12 2.13
CA LEU A 99 -16.07 -18.25 2.78
C LEU A 99 -15.44 -19.63 2.60
N GLU A 100 -15.67 -20.23 1.43
CA GLU A 100 -14.99 -21.47 1.06
C GLU A 100 -13.52 -21.17 0.78
N ALA A 101 -12.67 -22.10 1.18
CA ALA A 101 -11.24 -21.87 1.23
C ALA A 101 -10.51 -22.77 0.24
N ASP A 102 -9.69 -22.19 -0.63
CA ASP A 102 -8.89 -22.96 -1.58
C ASP A 102 -7.89 -23.86 -0.84
N LEU A 103 -7.84 -25.15 -1.17
CA LEU A 103 -6.90 -26.10 -0.61
C LEU A 103 -5.60 -26.17 -1.43
N PRO A 104 -4.43 -26.35 -0.80
CA PRO A 104 -4.20 -26.46 0.63
C PRO A 104 -4.21 -25.08 1.35
N GLN A 105 -4.70 -25.09 2.58
CA GLN A 105 -4.65 -23.91 3.47
C GLN A 105 -3.23 -23.67 3.99
N PRO A 106 -2.82 -22.41 4.20
CA PRO A 106 -1.58 -22.08 4.89
C PRO A 106 -1.50 -22.73 6.29
N ARG A 107 -0.34 -23.30 6.63
CA ARG A 107 -0.14 -24.07 7.88
C ARG A 107 -0.36 -23.28 9.17
N TRP A 108 -0.20 -21.96 9.12
CA TRP A 108 -0.36 -21.08 10.28
C TRP A 108 -1.82 -20.85 10.65
N ILE A 109 -2.76 -21.24 9.77
CA ILE A 109 -4.19 -20.97 9.96
C ILE A 109 -4.80 -22.00 10.91
N PRO A 110 -5.56 -21.57 11.94
CA PRO A 110 -6.28 -22.48 12.79
C PRO A 110 -7.23 -23.39 11.99
N PRO A 111 -7.36 -24.67 12.33
CA PRO A 111 -8.27 -25.58 11.63
C PRO A 111 -9.68 -25.00 11.55
N ARG A 112 -10.29 -25.05 10.36
CA ARG A 112 -11.66 -24.61 10.10
C ARG A 112 -11.94 -23.13 10.42
N TRP A 113 -10.91 -22.28 10.48
CA TRP A 113 -11.11 -20.86 10.80
C TRP A 113 -12.03 -20.14 9.81
N HIS A 114 -12.00 -20.48 8.52
CA HIS A 114 -12.97 -19.99 7.52
C HIS A 114 -14.44 -20.31 7.88
N GLU A 115 -14.73 -21.49 8.42
CA GLU A 115 -16.09 -21.85 8.87
C GLU A 115 -16.49 -21.04 10.09
N HIS A 116 -15.56 -20.79 11.02
CA HIS A 116 -15.80 -19.89 12.14
C HIS A 116 -16.01 -18.45 11.67
N LEU A 117 -15.29 -17.98 10.65
CA LEU A 117 -15.50 -16.65 10.06
C LEU A 117 -16.89 -16.55 9.42
N ARG A 118 -17.37 -17.61 8.73
CA ARG A 118 -18.73 -17.66 8.18
C ARG A 118 -19.78 -17.60 9.28
N HIS A 119 -19.64 -18.45 10.29
CA HIS A 119 -20.57 -18.46 11.41
C HIS A 119 -20.59 -17.10 12.13
N PHE A 120 -19.43 -16.46 12.29
CA PHE A 120 -19.35 -15.11 12.84
C PHE A 120 -20.12 -14.10 11.99
N TYR A 121 -19.89 -14.08 10.67
CA TYR A 121 -20.58 -13.20 9.73
C TYR A 121 -22.11 -13.35 9.79
N GLU A 122 -22.60 -14.59 9.87
CA GLU A 122 -24.03 -14.91 9.95
C GLU A 122 -24.63 -14.50 11.30
N GLN A 123 -24.03 -14.90 12.42
CA GLN A 123 -24.58 -14.65 13.77
C GLN A 123 -24.60 -13.17 14.13
N THR A 124 -23.58 -12.42 13.69
CA THR A 124 -23.46 -10.98 13.94
C THR A 124 -24.30 -10.15 12.97
N ARG A 125 -24.90 -10.78 11.95
CA ARG A 125 -25.67 -10.11 10.88
C ARG A 125 -24.89 -8.94 10.26
N LEU A 126 -23.60 -9.14 10.00
CA LEU A 126 -22.72 -8.08 9.50
C LEU A 126 -23.19 -7.50 8.16
N ALA A 127 -23.88 -8.28 7.32
CA ALA A 127 -24.51 -7.79 6.10
C ALA A 127 -25.50 -6.65 6.39
N GLU A 128 -26.43 -6.86 7.33
CA GLU A 128 -27.43 -5.87 7.73
C GLU A 128 -26.76 -4.64 8.35
N TRP A 129 -25.74 -4.87 9.19
CA TRP A 129 -24.95 -3.79 9.78
C TRP A 129 -24.27 -2.92 8.72
N TRP A 130 -23.65 -3.54 7.71
CA TRP A 130 -22.95 -2.84 6.64
C TRP A 130 -23.89 -2.07 5.70
N GLU A 131 -25.09 -2.57 5.46
CA GLU A 131 -26.11 -1.82 4.71
C GLU A 131 -26.51 -0.55 5.45
N ASN A 132 -26.75 -0.63 6.77
CA ASN A 132 -27.08 0.54 7.60
C ASN A 132 -25.94 1.58 7.64
N GLU A 133 -24.69 1.12 7.62
CA GLU A 133 -23.50 1.97 7.65
C GLU A 133 -22.97 2.33 6.26
N SER A 134 -23.64 1.89 5.19
CA SER A 134 -23.22 2.07 3.79
C SER A 134 -22.91 3.53 3.42
N PRO A 135 -23.66 4.55 3.88
CA PRO A 135 -23.35 5.94 3.55
C PRO A 135 -21.92 6.38 3.92
N HIS A 136 -21.37 5.89 5.03
CA HIS A 136 -20.01 6.20 5.45
C HIS A 136 -18.97 5.57 4.52
N TRP A 137 -19.16 4.29 4.17
CA TRP A 137 -18.27 3.57 3.26
C TRP A 137 -18.32 4.14 1.84
N GLN A 138 -19.51 4.42 1.31
CA GLN A 138 -19.66 4.99 -0.03
C GLN A 138 -19.08 6.40 -0.13
N THR A 139 -19.17 7.20 0.94
CA THR A 139 -18.50 8.50 1.00
C THR A 139 -16.98 8.36 0.90
N ALA A 140 -16.39 7.40 1.61
CA ALA A 140 -14.95 7.13 1.54
C ALA A 140 -14.52 6.65 0.14
N VAL A 141 -15.30 5.76 -0.48
CA VAL A 141 -15.07 5.30 -1.85
C VAL A 141 -15.14 6.46 -2.84
N ARG A 142 -16.15 7.33 -2.74
CA ARG A 142 -16.29 8.50 -3.62
C ARG A 142 -15.07 9.41 -3.54
N HIS A 143 -14.65 9.79 -2.33
CA HIS A 143 -13.47 10.67 -2.16
C HIS A 143 -12.20 10.08 -2.79
N LEU A 144 -11.98 8.78 -2.62
CA LEU A 144 -10.81 8.12 -3.20
C LEU A 144 -10.92 7.93 -4.72
N ARG A 145 -12.12 7.69 -5.26
CA ARG A 145 -12.34 7.68 -6.72
C ARG A 145 -12.02 9.03 -7.33
N GLU A 146 -12.51 10.11 -6.73
CA GLU A 146 -12.22 11.49 -7.17
C GLU A 146 -10.72 11.79 -7.10
N THR A 147 -10.03 11.27 -6.08
CA THR A 147 -8.58 11.40 -5.92
C THR A 147 -7.84 10.69 -7.07
N PHE A 148 -8.12 9.40 -7.30
CA PHE A 148 -7.40 8.62 -8.31
C PHE A 148 -7.82 8.90 -9.76
N ALA A 149 -8.92 9.60 -10.00
CA ALA A 149 -9.40 9.92 -11.36
C ALA A 149 -8.44 10.81 -12.16
N ASN A 150 -7.57 11.57 -11.48
CA ASN A 150 -6.72 12.58 -12.10
C ASN A 150 -5.26 12.13 -12.28
N VAL A 151 -4.94 10.88 -11.99
CA VAL A 151 -3.56 10.38 -12.02
C VAL A 151 -3.46 9.05 -12.75
N ASP A 152 -2.32 8.82 -13.40
CA ASP A 152 -1.99 7.54 -14.03
C ASP A 152 -0.81 6.89 -13.31
N LEU A 153 -1.12 6.06 -12.31
CA LEU A 153 -0.08 5.33 -11.58
C LEU A 153 0.58 4.23 -12.43
N TYR A 154 -0.10 3.71 -13.46
CA TYR A 154 0.49 2.69 -14.32
C TYR A 154 1.62 3.32 -15.15
N ALA A 155 1.33 4.43 -15.82
CA ALA A 155 2.33 5.17 -16.59
C ALA A 155 3.45 5.72 -15.71
N PHE A 156 3.13 6.15 -14.47
CA PHE A 156 4.15 6.63 -13.54
C PHE A 156 5.12 5.53 -13.10
N LEU A 157 4.64 4.31 -12.85
CA LEU A 157 5.46 3.20 -12.36
C LEU A 157 6.21 2.47 -13.48
N GLU A 158 5.71 2.51 -14.71
CA GLU A 158 6.25 1.79 -15.86
C GLU A 158 7.76 2.00 -16.11
N PRO A 159 8.32 3.22 -16.03
CA PRO A 159 9.76 3.42 -16.21
C PRO A 159 10.63 2.65 -15.21
N PHE A 160 10.08 2.25 -14.06
CA PHE A 160 10.85 1.59 -12.99
C PHE A 160 10.74 0.08 -13.01
N VAL A 161 9.55 -0.44 -13.33
CA VAL A 161 9.24 -1.87 -13.19
C VAL A 161 8.74 -2.51 -14.50
N GLY A 162 8.72 -1.74 -15.58
CA GLY A 162 8.12 -2.14 -16.84
C GLY A 162 6.59 -2.15 -16.77
N ARG A 163 5.95 -2.79 -17.75
CA ARG A 163 4.50 -2.88 -17.82
C ARG A 163 3.93 -3.56 -16.58
N VAL A 164 3.14 -2.83 -15.80
CA VAL A 164 2.41 -3.37 -14.65
C VAL A 164 1.29 -4.28 -15.15
N ALA A 165 1.41 -5.59 -14.93
CA ALA A 165 0.42 -6.58 -15.35
C ALA A 165 -0.79 -6.58 -14.42
N GLU A 166 -0.54 -6.44 -13.13
CA GLU A 166 -1.53 -6.50 -12.06
C GLU A 166 -2.57 -5.39 -12.16
N THR A 167 -3.76 -5.66 -11.63
CA THR A 167 -4.78 -4.63 -11.40
C THR A 167 -4.51 -3.94 -10.08
N LEU A 168 -4.35 -2.61 -10.11
CA LEU A 168 -4.21 -1.79 -8.91
C LEU A 168 -5.59 -1.54 -8.27
N VAL A 169 -5.79 -2.03 -7.05
CA VAL A 169 -7.04 -1.93 -6.29
C VAL A 169 -6.81 -1.19 -4.98
N PHE A 170 -7.59 -0.14 -4.74
CA PHE A 170 -7.52 0.65 -3.52
C PHE A 170 -8.82 0.57 -2.75
N MET A 171 -8.76 0.21 -1.47
CA MET A 171 -9.91 0.10 -0.59
C MET A 171 -9.74 1.08 0.60
N PRO A 172 -10.70 2.00 0.80
CA PRO A 172 -10.77 2.72 2.07
C PRO A 172 -11.08 1.75 3.20
N ASN A 173 -10.51 1.98 4.38
CA ASN A 173 -10.83 1.23 5.59
C ASN A 173 -11.19 2.18 6.73
N ILE A 174 -12.49 2.45 6.90
CA ILE A 174 -12.98 3.26 8.02
C ILE A 174 -13.21 2.43 9.31
N CYS A 175 -12.65 1.22 9.35
CA CYS A 175 -12.66 0.29 10.48
C CYS A 175 -11.21 -0.05 10.87
N TYR A 176 -10.95 -1.24 11.42
CA TYR A 176 -9.62 -1.68 11.84
C TYR A 176 -8.88 -2.43 10.71
N PRO A 177 -7.54 -2.35 10.62
CA PRO A 177 -6.66 -1.51 11.43
C PRO A 177 -6.83 -0.02 11.08
N SER A 178 -6.79 0.83 12.10
CA SER A 178 -7.00 2.29 11.98
C SER A 178 -5.70 3.10 11.96
N ASP A 179 -4.57 2.42 12.15
CA ASP A 179 -3.25 2.99 12.39
C ASP A 179 -2.20 2.64 11.34
N GLN A 180 -2.50 1.67 10.46
CA GLN A 180 -1.59 1.21 9.43
C GLN A 180 -2.30 0.92 8.11
N THR A 181 -1.61 1.25 7.02
CA THR A 181 -1.96 0.83 5.66
C THR A 181 -1.46 -0.59 5.42
N ILE A 182 -2.21 -1.37 4.65
CA ILE A 182 -1.85 -2.73 4.25
C ILE A 182 -1.78 -2.82 2.73
N GLY A 183 -0.63 -3.23 2.19
CA GLY A 183 -0.48 -3.66 0.80
C GLY A 183 -0.41 -5.18 0.65
N LEU A 184 -1.12 -5.74 -0.33
CA LEU A 184 -1.21 -7.18 -0.59
C LEU A 184 -1.17 -7.47 -2.09
N GLN A 185 -0.70 -8.66 -2.45
CA GLN A 185 -0.82 -9.20 -3.81
C GLN A 185 -1.66 -10.48 -3.77
N VAL A 186 -2.73 -10.55 -4.56
CA VAL A 186 -3.63 -11.70 -4.63
C VAL A 186 -4.36 -11.75 -5.96
N GLY A 187 -4.46 -12.92 -6.58
CA GLY A 187 -5.31 -13.13 -7.77
C GLY A 187 -5.03 -12.21 -8.96
N GLY A 188 -3.78 -11.74 -9.15
CA GLY A 188 -3.41 -10.76 -10.18
C GLY A 188 -3.77 -9.31 -9.84
N GLU A 189 -4.20 -9.04 -8.61
CA GLU A 189 -4.42 -7.70 -8.07
C GLU A 189 -3.30 -7.31 -7.09
N LEU A 190 -2.93 -6.04 -7.10
CA LEU A 190 -2.25 -5.38 -5.98
C LEU A 190 -3.29 -4.57 -5.23
N VAL A 191 -3.47 -4.87 -3.96
CA VAL A 191 -4.52 -4.29 -3.12
C VAL A 191 -3.89 -3.41 -2.05
N VAL A 192 -4.39 -2.18 -1.90
CA VAL A 192 -4.08 -1.29 -0.79
C VAL A 192 -5.31 -1.06 0.06
N ILE A 193 -5.18 -1.30 1.36
CA ILE A 193 -6.21 -1.08 2.37
C ILE A 193 -5.71 0.04 3.26
N MET A 194 -6.32 1.21 3.16
CA MET A 194 -5.81 2.43 3.81
C MET A 194 -6.81 2.92 4.86
N PRO A 195 -6.41 3.19 6.11
CA PRO A 195 -7.24 3.90 7.07
C PRO A 195 -7.40 5.39 6.72
N PRO A 196 -8.42 6.09 7.22
CA PRO A 196 -8.57 7.52 6.97
C PRO A 196 -7.41 8.31 7.62
N PRO A 197 -7.07 9.51 7.09
CA PRO A 197 -6.04 10.36 7.68
C PRO A 197 -6.29 10.64 9.17
N ILE A 198 -5.26 10.44 9.98
CA ILE A 198 -5.34 10.68 11.42
C ILE A 198 -5.43 12.19 11.69
N ALA A 199 -6.50 12.61 12.36
CA ALA A 199 -6.69 13.98 12.81
C ALA A 199 -5.89 14.27 14.09
N TRP A 200 -5.80 15.55 14.46
CA TRP A 200 -5.04 15.98 15.61
C TRP A 200 -5.80 15.68 16.92
N GLY A 201 -5.07 15.14 17.90
CA GLY A 201 -5.61 14.77 19.21
C GLY A 201 -6.65 13.65 19.12
N ASP A 202 -7.75 13.82 19.85
CA ASP A 202 -8.85 12.84 19.93
C ASP A 202 -9.96 13.08 18.89
N SER A 203 -9.73 13.99 17.94
CA SER A 203 -10.68 14.29 16.87
C SER A 203 -10.92 13.09 15.97
N ALA A 204 -12.14 12.94 15.47
CA ALA A 204 -12.42 11.95 14.43
C ALA A 204 -11.46 12.14 13.24
N PRO A 205 -11.02 11.04 12.59
CA PRO A 205 -10.08 11.11 11.48
C PRO A 205 -10.65 11.95 10.35
N TRP A 206 -9.77 12.64 9.61
CA TRP A 206 -10.21 13.49 8.52
C TRP A 206 -10.82 12.65 7.38
N PRO A 207 -11.82 13.18 6.67
CA PRO A 207 -12.24 12.63 5.39
C PRO A 207 -11.06 12.46 4.41
N TYR A 208 -11.06 11.38 3.62
CA TYR A 208 -10.01 11.16 2.62
C TYR A 208 -9.79 12.33 1.64
N LYS A 209 -10.86 13.06 1.29
CA LYS A 209 -10.77 14.21 0.38
C LYS A 209 -10.00 15.40 0.95
N ASP A 210 -9.82 15.48 2.27
CA ASP A 210 -9.15 16.60 2.93
C ASP A 210 -7.61 16.43 2.91
N ASP A 211 -7.12 15.22 2.65
CA ASP A 211 -5.70 14.92 2.42
C ASP A 211 -5.54 13.85 1.30
N PRO A 212 -5.73 14.23 0.02
CA PRO A 212 -5.55 13.33 -1.11
C PRO A 212 -4.09 12.89 -1.28
N ALA A 213 -3.12 13.69 -0.81
CA ALA A 213 -1.70 13.36 -0.89
C ALA A 213 -1.36 12.10 -0.07
N LEU A 214 -2.01 11.89 1.07
CA LEU A 214 -1.85 10.67 1.86
C LEU A 214 -2.30 9.41 1.12
N ALA A 215 -3.35 9.50 0.28
CA ALA A 215 -3.79 8.38 -0.55
C ALA A 215 -2.72 8.00 -1.59
N TYR A 216 -2.12 8.98 -2.26
CA TYR A 216 -1.02 8.74 -3.20
C TYR A 216 0.22 8.17 -2.50
N ARG A 217 0.60 8.72 -1.34
CA ARG A 217 1.69 8.21 -0.52
C ARG A 217 1.48 6.75 -0.14
N SER A 218 0.26 6.41 0.29
CA SER A 218 -0.11 5.03 0.66
C SER A 218 -0.11 4.10 -0.55
N ALA A 219 -0.64 4.54 -1.69
CA ALA A 219 -0.63 3.78 -2.93
C ALA A 219 0.81 3.47 -3.39
N LEU A 220 1.67 4.49 -3.48
CA LEU A 220 3.06 4.33 -3.92
C LEU A 220 3.90 3.55 -2.91
N ALA A 221 3.62 3.70 -1.61
CA ALA A 221 4.26 2.91 -0.57
C ALA A 221 4.07 1.42 -0.80
N GLU A 222 2.82 1.01 -1.02
CA GLU A 222 2.47 -0.40 -1.11
C GLU A 222 2.66 -0.97 -2.53
N TYR A 223 2.12 -0.32 -3.56
CA TYR A 223 2.29 -0.77 -4.96
C TYR A 223 3.76 -0.71 -5.36
N GLY A 224 4.44 0.40 -5.08
CA GLY A 224 5.84 0.60 -5.41
C GLY A 224 6.73 -0.44 -4.72
N ALA A 225 6.47 -0.74 -3.43
CA ALA A 225 7.22 -1.77 -2.72
C ALA A 225 6.97 -3.18 -3.29
N LEU A 226 5.72 -3.55 -3.55
CA LEU A 226 5.37 -4.88 -4.08
C LEU A 226 5.96 -5.09 -5.49
N LEU A 227 5.78 -4.11 -6.37
CA LEU A 227 6.29 -4.16 -7.74
C LEU A 227 7.82 -4.15 -7.78
N MET A 228 8.47 -3.26 -7.01
CA MET A 228 9.93 -3.21 -6.96
C MET A 228 10.51 -4.48 -6.33
N ASN A 229 9.86 -5.05 -5.31
CA ASN A 229 10.29 -6.33 -4.76
C ASN A 229 10.27 -7.44 -5.81
N ALA A 230 9.19 -7.56 -6.59
CA ALA A 230 9.09 -8.53 -7.67
C ALA A 230 10.12 -8.26 -8.78
N TYR A 231 10.31 -6.99 -9.16
CA TYR A 231 11.29 -6.58 -10.16
C TYR A 231 12.72 -6.96 -9.77
N LEU A 232 13.12 -6.67 -8.52
CA LEU A 232 14.45 -7.03 -8.01
C LEU A 232 14.65 -8.55 -7.94
N GLN A 233 13.61 -9.32 -7.65
CA GLN A 233 13.68 -10.78 -7.69
C GLN A 233 13.90 -11.32 -9.11
N GLN A 234 13.30 -10.70 -10.13
CA GLN A 234 13.53 -11.03 -11.54
C GLN A 234 14.93 -10.65 -12.02
N HIS A 235 15.56 -9.66 -11.36
CA HIS A 235 16.91 -9.17 -11.64
C HIS A 235 17.89 -9.50 -10.49
N ALA A 236 17.78 -10.70 -9.92
CA ALA A 236 18.55 -11.10 -8.74
C ALA A 236 20.07 -11.08 -8.96
N ASP A 237 20.54 -11.32 -10.19
CA ASP A 237 21.94 -11.23 -10.61
C ASP A 237 22.48 -9.79 -10.50
N VAL A 238 21.68 -8.81 -10.93
CA VAL A 238 22.01 -7.38 -10.80
C VAL A 238 22.10 -7.00 -9.33
N VAL A 239 21.15 -7.44 -8.50
CA VAL A 239 21.15 -7.17 -7.06
C VAL A 239 22.36 -7.78 -6.38
N ALA A 240 22.67 -9.04 -6.67
CA ALA A 240 23.82 -9.74 -6.08
C ALA A 240 25.15 -9.03 -6.38
N SER A 241 25.28 -8.38 -7.55
CA SER A 241 26.49 -7.64 -7.93
C SER A 241 26.76 -6.38 -7.10
N ILE A 242 25.76 -5.87 -6.38
CA ILE A 242 25.85 -4.61 -5.62
C ILE A 242 25.47 -4.71 -4.15
N SER A 243 24.80 -5.79 -3.73
CA SER A 243 24.28 -5.94 -2.37
C SER A 243 25.36 -6.04 -1.29
N ASP A 244 26.58 -6.44 -1.67
CA ASP A 244 27.74 -6.51 -0.76
C ASP A 244 28.26 -5.12 -0.36
N ARG A 245 27.79 -4.06 -1.03
CA ARG A 245 28.17 -2.68 -0.73
C ARG A 245 27.01 -1.98 -0.01
N PRO A 246 27.24 -1.34 1.15
CA PRO A 246 26.21 -0.60 1.83
C PRO A 246 25.71 0.56 0.97
N LEU A 247 24.40 0.83 1.02
CA LEU A 247 23.83 2.01 0.39
C LEU A 247 24.36 3.27 1.12
N PRO A 248 25.05 4.20 0.44
CA PRO A 248 25.78 5.29 1.10
C PRO A 248 24.90 6.41 1.69
N ILE A 249 23.59 6.19 1.73
CA ILE A 249 22.52 7.14 2.05
C ILE A 249 21.63 6.66 3.20
N VAL A 250 21.91 5.49 3.76
CA VAL A 250 21.12 4.89 4.84
C VAL A 250 21.80 5.23 6.15
N GLU A 251 21.09 5.94 7.03
CA GLU A 251 21.54 6.23 8.41
C GLU A 251 21.32 5.01 9.32
N ASP A 252 22.08 4.93 10.41
CA ASP A 252 22.01 3.79 11.34
C ASP A 252 20.60 3.53 11.88
N GLN A 253 19.83 4.59 12.19
CA GLN A 253 18.45 4.44 12.69
C GLN A 253 17.49 3.93 11.61
N TYR A 254 17.65 4.40 10.37
CA TYR A 254 16.87 3.90 9.24
C TYR A 254 17.25 2.45 8.90
N ALA A 255 18.54 2.13 8.94
CA ALA A 255 19.11 0.81 8.72
C ALA A 255 18.62 -0.21 9.77
N ALA A 256 18.53 0.19 11.04
CA ALA A 256 18.06 -0.67 12.12
C ALA A 256 16.64 -1.18 11.89
N ARG A 257 15.76 -0.37 11.28
CA ARG A 257 14.39 -0.78 10.91
C ARG A 257 14.33 -1.60 9.62
N ARG A 258 15.42 -1.61 8.83
CA ARG A 258 15.52 -2.25 7.51
C ARG A 258 16.87 -2.98 7.41
N PRO A 259 17.00 -4.17 8.02
CA PRO A 259 18.31 -4.78 8.24
C PRO A 259 18.99 -5.31 6.97
N SER A 260 18.25 -5.48 5.87
CA SER A 260 18.81 -5.98 4.61
C SER A 260 18.97 -4.86 3.57
N TRP A 261 20.01 -4.96 2.72
CA TRP A 261 20.20 -4.08 1.57
C TRP A 261 18.93 -3.95 0.74
N HIS A 262 18.27 -5.09 0.47
CA HIS A 262 17.02 -5.15 -0.29
C HIS A 262 15.90 -4.32 0.34
N SER A 263 15.68 -4.48 1.65
CA SER A 263 14.67 -3.69 2.38
C SER A 263 15.00 -2.19 2.41
N GLN A 264 16.28 -1.83 2.53
CA GLN A 264 16.72 -0.44 2.52
C GLN A 264 16.51 0.19 1.14
N PHE A 265 16.91 -0.53 0.08
CA PHE A 265 16.75 -0.09 -1.29
C PHE A 265 15.29 0.20 -1.62
N ILE A 266 14.39 -0.74 -1.33
CA ILE A 266 12.95 -0.56 -1.58
C ILE A 266 12.43 0.65 -0.82
N GLY A 267 12.81 0.80 0.46
CA GLY A 267 12.38 1.94 1.26
C GLY A 267 12.84 3.29 0.70
N VAL A 268 14.08 3.39 0.25
CA VAL A 268 14.63 4.59 -0.41
C VAL A 268 13.92 4.84 -1.75
N PHE A 269 13.77 3.81 -2.57
CA PHE A 269 13.13 3.87 -3.87
C PHE A 269 11.70 4.41 -3.74
N VAL A 270 10.89 3.77 -2.89
CA VAL A 270 9.50 4.16 -2.60
C VAL A 270 9.41 5.61 -2.13
N ALA A 271 10.27 6.01 -1.17
CA ALA A 271 10.28 7.39 -0.70
C ALA A 271 10.66 8.37 -1.82
N SER A 272 11.60 8.01 -2.69
CA SER A 272 12.06 8.85 -3.79
C SER A 272 10.97 9.04 -4.84
N ILE A 273 10.32 7.96 -5.31
CA ILE A 273 9.24 8.05 -6.28
C ILE A 273 8.02 8.76 -5.70
N THR A 274 7.77 8.62 -4.39
CA THR A 274 6.68 9.34 -3.72
C THR A 274 6.92 10.84 -3.73
N ALA A 275 8.13 11.29 -3.40
CA ALA A 275 8.47 12.71 -3.46
C ALA A 275 8.35 13.27 -4.88
N LEU A 276 8.82 12.54 -5.91
CA LEU A 276 8.68 12.93 -7.31
C LEU A 276 7.22 13.02 -7.73
N PHE A 277 6.41 12.01 -7.39
CA PHE A 277 5.00 11.98 -7.74
C PHE A 277 4.23 13.13 -7.10
N LEU A 278 4.48 13.41 -5.82
CA LEU A 278 3.82 14.51 -5.11
C LEU A 278 4.18 15.87 -5.72
N GLU A 279 5.41 16.05 -6.18
CA GLU A 279 5.82 17.29 -6.83
C GLU A 279 5.08 17.51 -8.15
N ASP A 280 5.02 16.47 -8.97
CA ASP A 280 4.43 16.51 -10.31
C ASP A 280 2.89 16.53 -10.28
N SER A 281 2.28 15.80 -9.35
CA SER A 281 0.82 15.53 -9.33
C SER A 281 0.05 16.30 -8.24
N VAL A 282 0.74 16.87 -7.25
CA VAL A 282 0.10 17.63 -6.15
C VAL A 282 0.65 19.04 -6.06
N SER A 283 1.88 19.20 -5.55
CA SER A 283 2.61 20.45 -5.54
C SER A 283 4.05 20.27 -5.03
N ALA A 284 4.93 21.19 -5.40
CA ALA A 284 6.28 21.29 -4.83
C ALA A 284 6.27 21.55 -3.31
N LEU A 285 5.22 22.15 -2.74
CA LEU A 285 5.09 22.30 -1.30
C LEU A 285 4.87 20.93 -0.64
N GLU A 286 3.96 20.13 -1.17
CA GLU A 286 3.64 18.80 -0.64
C GLU A 286 4.84 17.86 -0.68
N ALA A 287 5.57 17.83 -1.80
CA ALA A 287 6.80 17.05 -1.94
C ALA A 287 7.88 17.46 -0.92
N ARG A 288 8.04 18.77 -0.66
CA ARG A 288 8.98 19.27 0.36
C ARG A 288 8.54 18.90 1.77
N SER A 289 7.25 19.03 2.10
CA SER A 289 6.69 18.62 3.39
C SER A 289 6.90 17.12 3.63
N PHE A 290 6.61 16.28 2.64
CA PHE A 290 6.87 14.85 2.69
C PHE A 290 8.36 14.54 2.89
N THR A 291 9.23 15.20 2.12
CA THR A 291 10.69 15.02 2.24
C THR A 291 11.16 15.38 3.65
N GLN A 292 10.72 16.51 4.20
CA GLN A 292 11.07 16.93 5.57
C GLN A 292 10.56 15.93 6.62
N TYR A 293 9.36 15.38 6.46
CA TYR A 293 8.85 14.32 7.31
C TYR A 293 9.75 13.08 7.28
N MET A 294 10.12 12.60 6.08
CA MET A 294 11.00 11.45 5.93
C MET A 294 12.38 11.67 6.55
N GLN A 295 12.93 12.88 6.45
CA GLN A 295 14.21 13.21 7.07
C GLN A 295 14.13 13.27 8.60
N LYS A 296 13.08 13.88 9.16
CA LYS A 296 12.98 14.14 10.61
C LYS A 296 12.37 13.00 11.43
N VAL A 297 11.40 12.29 10.87
CA VAL A 297 10.62 11.26 11.58
C VAL A 297 11.08 9.86 11.20
N GLU A 298 11.35 9.64 9.92
CA GLU A 298 11.84 8.34 9.44
C GLU A 298 13.37 8.25 9.41
N HIS A 299 14.10 9.33 9.71
CA HIS A 299 15.56 9.37 9.70
C HIS A 299 16.18 9.02 8.34
N LEU A 300 15.52 9.40 7.24
CA LEU A 300 16.03 9.26 5.88
C LEU A 300 16.58 10.60 5.37
N THR A 301 17.66 11.10 5.96
CA THR A 301 18.22 12.43 5.66
C THR A 301 18.68 12.59 4.21
N ALA A 302 19.15 11.51 3.59
CA ALA A 302 19.67 11.50 2.23
C ALA A 302 18.60 11.36 1.14
N LEU A 303 17.31 11.43 1.50
CA LEU A 303 16.22 11.39 0.54
C LEU A 303 16.34 12.42 -0.61
N PRO A 304 16.73 13.70 -0.40
CA PRO A 304 16.86 14.66 -1.49
C PRO A 304 17.87 14.22 -2.56
N THR A 305 18.99 13.61 -2.14
CA THR A 305 19.98 13.04 -3.05
C THR A 305 19.40 11.88 -3.84
N ALA A 306 18.68 10.97 -3.17
CA ALA A 306 18.03 9.84 -3.85
C ALA A 306 16.98 10.32 -4.86
N VAL A 307 16.16 11.31 -4.51
CA VAL A 307 15.18 11.96 -5.41
C VAL A 307 15.88 12.53 -6.65
N SER A 308 16.99 13.25 -6.49
CA SER A 308 17.76 13.79 -7.62
C SER A 308 18.31 12.70 -8.53
N VAL A 309 18.83 11.61 -7.96
CA VAL A 309 19.35 10.47 -8.73
C VAL A 309 18.24 9.75 -9.50
N ILE A 310 17.07 9.54 -8.89
CA ILE A 310 15.92 8.92 -9.55
C ILE A 310 15.34 9.85 -10.63
N ARG A 311 15.30 11.17 -10.42
CA ARG A 311 14.91 12.13 -11.47
C ARG A 311 15.85 12.05 -12.68
N ARG A 312 17.16 12.03 -12.44
CA ARG A 312 18.15 11.88 -13.49
C ARG A 312 17.98 10.57 -14.26
N TYR A 313 17.64 9.47 -13.56
CA TYR A 313 17.29 8.22 -14.23
C TYR A 313 16.12 8.40 -15.20
N LEU A 314 15.03 9.06 -14.78
CA LEU A 314 13.87 9.29 -15.64
C LEU A 314 14.22 10.14 -16.87
N GLU A 315 15.06 11.16 -16.73
CA GLU A 315 15.56 11.95 -17.86
C GLU A 315 16.38 11.09 -18.83
N ASP A 316 17.31 10.29 -18.30
CA ASP A 316 18.16 9.41 -19.09
C ASP A 316 17.33 8.31 -19.79
N TYR A 317 16.34 7.73 -19.12
CA TYR A 317 15.40 6.75 -19.66
C TYR A 317 14.59 7.35 -20.82
N ARG A 318 14.03 8.55 -20.66
CA ARG A 318 13.30 9.26 -21.73
C ARG A 318 14.20 9.59 -22.94
N SER A 319 15.49 9.81 -22.71
CA SER A 319 16.46 10.02 -23.80
C SER A 319 16.92 8.73 -24.49
N GLY A 320 16.45 7.56 -24.05
CA GLY A 320 16.85 6.25 -24.57
C GLY A 320 18.23 5.78 -24.12
N ARG A 321 18.82 6.41 -23.10
CA ARG A 321 20.14 6.00 -22.55
C ARG A 321 20.06 4.66 -21.81
N TYR A 322 18.92 4.36 -21.20
CA TYR A 322 18.67 3.10 -20.51
C TYR A 322 17.41 2.46 -21.08
N ALA A 323 17.47 1.15 -21.35
CA ALA A 323 16.30 0.38 -21.77
C ALA A 323 15.43 -0.04 -20.57
N SER A 324 16.00 -0.12 -19.37
CA SER A 324 15.29 -0.50 -18.15
C SER A 324 15.98 0.01 -16.89
N PHE A 325 15.28 -0.04 -15.76
CA PHE A 325 15.84 0.37 -14.48
C PHE A 325 16.98 -0.56 -14.01
N ALA A 326 16.96 -1.84 -14.38
CA ALA A 326 18.01 -2.80 -14.10
C ALA A 326 19.40 -2.35 -14.61
N GLU A 327 19.47 -1.66 -15.75
CA GLU A 327 20.73 -1.11 -16.27
C GLU A 327 21.28 0.06 -15.44
N PHE A 328 20.38 0.74 -14.71
CA PHE A 328 20.72 1.88 -13.87
C PHE A 328 21.10 1.46 -12.44
N ILE A 329 20.48 0.41 -11.91
CA ILE A 329 20.67 -0.07 -10.54
C ILE A 329 22.15 -0.21 -10.14
N PRO A 330 23.05 -0.82 -10.96
CA PRO A 330 24.47 -0.95 -10.62
C PRO A 330 25.19 0.39 -10.38
N LYS A 331 24.71 1.48 -10.97
CA LYS A 331 25.30 2.82 -10.86
C LYS A 331 24.82 3.58 -9.61
N LEU A 332 23.69 3.18 -9.03
CA LEU A 332 23.05 3.87 -7.91
C LEU A 332 24.00 4.09 -6.73
N PRO A 333 24.74 3.09 -6.20
CA PRO A 333 25.60 3.32 -5.04
C PRO A 333 26.62 4.44 -5.27
N ASN A 334 27.22 4.50 -6.46
CA ASN A 334 28.21 5.55 -6.79
C ASN A 334 27.55 6.93 -6.90
N LEU A 335 26.40 7.02 -7.58
CA LEU A 335 25.68 8.29 -7.74
C LEU A 335 25.18 8.84 -6.40
N LEU A 336 24.71 7.96 -5.53
CA LEU A 336 24.26 8.29 -4.18
C LEU A 336 25.42 8.78 -3.30
N LYS A 337 26.64 8.24 -3.49
CA LYS A 337 27.84 8.71 -2.78
C LYS A 337 28.26 10.11 -3.22
N VAL A 338 28.28 10.39 -4.52
CA VAL A 338 28.68 11.70 -5.08
C VAL A 338 27.73 12.81 -4.63
N GLY A 339 26.42 12.54 -4.64
CA GLY A 339 25.43 13.52 -4.20
C GLY A 339 25.56 13.90 -2.72
N LYS A 340 25.95 12.96 -1.85
CA LYS A 340 26.23 13.24 -0.42
C LYS A 340 27.41 14.19 -0.24
N THR A 341 28.47 14.05 -1.04
CA THR A 341 29.63 14.95 -0.98
C THR A 341 29.29 16.37 -1.41
N ILE A 342 28.41 16.54 -2.40
CA ILE A 342 28.00 17.87 -2.88
C ILE A 342 27.07 18.57 -1.89
N SER A 343 26.18 17.84 -1.19
CA SER A 343 25.29 18.43 -0.17
C SER A 343 25.98 18.71 1.17
N ALA A 344 27.20 18.21 1.40
CA ALA A 344 27.99 18.44 2.61
C ALA A 344 29.03 19.56 2.46
N LEU A 345 29.18 20.10 1.24
CA LEU A 345 29.90 21.33 0.91
C LEU A 345 28.91 22.50 0.88
#